data_AF-A0A504J4R4-F1
#
_entry.id   AF-A0A504J4R4-F1
#
_cell.length_a   1.000
_cell.length_b   1.000
_cell.length_c   1.000
_cell.angle_alpha   90.00
_cell.angle_beta   90.00
_cell.angle_gamma   90.00
#
_symmetry.space_group_name_H-M   'P 1'
#
loop_
_entity.id
_entity.type
_entity.pdbx_description
1 polymer ?
#
loop_
_entity_poly.entity_id
_entity_poly.type
_entity_poly.pdbx_seq_one_letter_code
_entity_poly.pdbx_strand_id
1 'polypeptide(L)' 'MKKITKRKSLLLLSIGMVIIATSQVFSQYFEIPDMAKGSFIGVGIGLLLTSLIFGKFKTEDS' A
#
# COMPACT_ATOMS: atom_id res chain seq x y z
N MET A 1 -9.71 -6.10 -16.68
CA MET A 1 -8.80 -4.99 -16.33
C MET A 1 -7.39 -5.27 -16.86
N LYS A 2 -6.70 -4.28 -17.44
CA LYS A 2 -5.31 -4.44 -17.91
C LYS A 2 -4.38 -4.61 -16.71
N LYS A 3 -3.50 -5.63 -16.74
CA LYS A 3 -2.45 -5.80 -15.72
C LYS A 3 -1.49 -4.59 -15.75
N ILE A 4 -1.04 -4.14 -14.59
CA ILE A 4 -0.08 -3.02 -14.47
C ILE A 4 1.36 -3.52 -14.66
N THR A 5 2.20 -2.69 -15.26
CA THR A 5 3.62 -3.02 -15.50
C THR A 5 4.38 -3.18 -14.18
N LYS A 6 5.43 -4.02 -14.15
CA LYS A 6 6.25 -4.27 -12.94
C LYS A 6 6.71 -2.99 -12.26
N ARG A 7 7.17 -1.99 -13.03
CA ARG A 7 7.58 -0.67 -12.52
C ARG A 7 6.43 0.08 -11.83
N LYS A 8 5.23 0.10 -12.41
CA LYS A 8 4.06 0.75 -11.82
C LYS A 8 3.57 0.03 -10.57
N SER A 9 3.64 -1.30 -10.56
CA SER A 9 3.31 -2.11 -9.38
C SER A 9 4.30 -1.87 -8.23
N LEU A 10 5.61 -1.83 -8.50
CA LEU A 10 6.62 -1.48 -7.49
C LEU A 10 6.42 -0.07 -6.92
N LEU A 11 6.07 0.91 -7.76
CA LEU A 11 5.70 2.26 -7.29
C LEU A 11 4.46 2.22 -6.39
N LEU A 12 3.42 1.51 -6.79
CA LEU A 12 2.19 1.39 -6.01
C LEU A 12 2.44 0.71 -4.65
N LEU A 13 3.31 -0.30 -4.63
CA LEU A 13 3.72 -1.00 -3.42
C LEU A 13 4.52 -0.08 -2.49
N SER A 14 5.45 0.69 -3.04
CA SER A 14 6.24 1.68 -2.29
C SER A 14 5.35 2.77 -1.68
N ILE A 15 4.40 3.29 -2.44
CA ILE A 15 3.44 4.30 -1.95
C ILE A 15 2.58 3.71 -0.81
N GLY A 16 2.08 2.48 -0.97
CA GLY A 16 1.32 1.78 0.07
C GLY A 16 2.12 1.64 1.37
N MET A 17 3.40 1.23 1.30
CA MET A 17 4.28 1.16 2.46
C MET A 17 4.50 2.52 3.13
N VAL A 18 4.75 3.56 2.34
CA VAL A 18 4.98 4.92 2.87
C VAL A 18 3.74 5.43 3.60
N ILE A 19 2.54 5.20 3.06
CA ILE A 19 1.28 5.60 3.70
C ILE A 19 1.12 4.91 5.06
N ILE A 20 1.36 3.60 5.13
CA ILE A 20 1.25 2.83 6.39
C ILE A 20 2.30 3.31 7.40
N ALA A 21 3.55 3.48 6.99
CA ALA A 21 4.63 3.94 7.87
C ALA A 21 4.34 5.35 8.41
N THR A 22 3.94 6.26 7.53
CA THR A 22 3.59 7.64 7.91
C THR A 22 2.40 7.63 8.86
N SER A 23 1.36 6.83 8.60
CA SER A 23 0.19 6.73 9.48
C SER A 23 0.54 6.20 10.87
N GLN A 24 1.45 5.22 10.98
CA GLN A 24 1.96 4.73 12.27
C GLN A 24 2.75 5.80 13.01
N VAL A 25 3.67 6.49 12.32
CA VAL A 25 4.47 7.59 12.90
C VAL A 25 3.54 8.69 13.41
N PHE A 26 2.61 9.18 12.58
CA PHE A 26 1.66 10.22 12.99
C PHE A 26 0.77 9.79 14.15
N SER A 27 0.33 8.52 14.19
CA SER A 27 -0.49 7.99 15.28
C SER A 27 0.25 7.90 16.62
N GLN A 28 1.59 7.86 16.60
CA GLN A 28 2.41 7.85 17.81
C GLN A 28 2.53 9.26 18.41
N TYR A 29 2.55 10.30 17.58
CA TYR A 29 2.72 11.70 18.03
C TYR A 29 1.41 12.45 18.21
N PHE A 30 0.33 12.01 17.54
CA PHE A 30 -0.97 12.67 17.59
C PHE A 30 -2.07 11.69 17.98
N GLU A 31 -2.96 12.16 18.85
CA GLU A 31 -4.18 11.44 19.22
C GLU A 31 -5.20 11.54 18.08
N ILE A 32 -4.99 10.72 17.04
CA ILE A 32 -5.87 10.64 15.88
C ILE A 32 -7.07 9.74 16.24
N PRO A 33 -8.32 10.14 15.90
CA PRO A 33 -9.50 9.30 16.10
C PRO A 33 -9.34 7.92 15.47
N ASP A 34 -9.85 6.87 16.13
CA ASP A 34 -9.70 5.48 15.69
C ASP A 34 -10.19 5.25 14.26
N MET A 35 -11.29 5.90 13.86
CA MET A 35 -11.81 5.82 12.50
C MET A 35 -10.82 6.37 11.46
N ALA A 36 -10.15 7.47 11.77
CA ALA A 36 -9.16 8.07 10.87
C ALA A 36 -7.90 7.19 10.80
N LYS A 37 -7.41 6.67 11.94
CA LYS A 37 -6.31 5.68 11.97
C LYS A 37 -6.63 4.46 11.10
N GLY A 38 -7.81 3.86 11.30
CA GLY A 38 -8.26 2.72 10.51
C GLY A 38 -8.37 3.02 9.03
N SER A 39 -8.83 4.22 8.66
CA SER A 39 -8.95 4.65 7.26
C SER A 39 -7.58 4.76 6.57
N PHE A 40 -6.59 5.40 7.20
CA PHE A 40 -5.25 5.52 6.63
C PHE A 40 -4.56 4.17 6.44
N ILE A 41 -4.66 3.29 7.46
CA ILE A 41 -4.13 1.93 7.39
C ILE A 41 -4.86 1.13 6.30
N GLY A 42 -6.19 1.22 6.23
CA GLY A 42 -7.00 0.57 5.22
C GLY A 42 -6.64 0.99 3.79
N VAL A 43 -6.43 2.28 3.55
CA VAL A 43 -5.96 2.80 2.23
C VAL A 43 -4.59 2.23 1.88
N GLY A 44 -3.65 2.23 2.83
CA GLY A 44 -2.32 1.65 2.64
C GLY A 44 -2.38 0.17 2.27
N ILE A 45 -3.17 -0.63 3.00
CA ILE A 45 -3.38 -2.06 2.73
C ILE A 45 -4.07 -2.27 1.37
N GLY A 46 -5.10 -1.47 1.05
CA GLY A 46 -5.80 -1.55 -0.23
C GLY A 46 -4.87 -1.31 -1.42
N LEU A 47 -3.93 -0.36 -1.31
CA LEU A 47 -2.91 -0.10 -2.32
C LEU A 47 -1.91 -1.25 -2.45
N LEU A 48 -1.49 -1.86 -1.33
CA LEU A 48 -0.62 -3.04 -1.34
C LEU A 48 -1.30 -4.23 -2.03
N LEU A 49 -2.56 -4.53 -1.66
CA LEU A 49 -3.35 -5.62 -2.26
C LEU A 49 -3.56 -5.38 -3.75
N THR A 50 -3.90 -4.14 -4.14
CA THR A 50 -4.04 -3.78 -5.55
C THR A 50 -2.73 -3.99 -6.30
N SER A 51 -1.60 -3.64 -5.69
CA SER A 51 -0.29 -3.87 -6.30
C SER A 51 -0.01 -5.36 -6.46
N LEU A 52 -0.27 -6.19 -5.45
CA LEU A 52 -0.03 -7.63 -5.46
C LEU A 52 -0.92 -8.36 -6.48
N ILE A 53 -2.22 -8.07 -6.50
CA ILE A 53 -3.20 -8.77 -7.36
C ILE A 53 -3.06 -8.35 -8.82
N PHE A 54 -2.85 -7.05 -9.08
CA PHE A 54 -2.81 -6.53 -10.45
C PHE A 54 -1.39 -6.34 -11.00
N GLY A 55 -0.37 -6.46 -10.14
CA GLY A 55 1.05 -6.38 -10.48
C GLY A 55 1.52 -7.55 -11.30
N LYS A 56 2.24 -7.28 -12.39
CA LYS A 56 3.09 -8.29 -13.02
C LYS A 56 4.37 -8.49 -12.19
N PHE A 57 4.23 -9.13 -11.04
CA PHE A 57 5.33 -9.85 -10.41
C PHE A 57 5.51 -11.11 -11.25
N LYS A 58 6.38 -11.03 -12.26
CA LYS A 58 6.73 -12.19 -13.07
C LYS A 58 7.41 -13.18 -12.13
N THR A 59 6.66 -14.16 -11.63
CA THR A 59 7.21 -15.47 -11.28
C THR A 59 7.61 -16.08 -12.61
N GLU A 60 8.85 -15.81 -12.99
CA GLU A 60 9.55 -16.59 -13.99
C GLU A 60 9.95 -17.85 -13.21
N ASP A 61 9.08 -18.86 -13.26
CA ASP A 61 9.41 -20.21 -12.79
C ASP A 61 10.73 -20.59 -13.48
N SER A 62 11.76 -20.79 -12.67
CA SER A 62 13.08 -21.28 -13.10
C SER A 62 13.00 -22.75 -13.48
#